data_AF-A0A7S1H9C5-F1
#
_entry.id   AF-A0A7S1H9C5-F1
#
_cell.length_a   1.000
_cell.length_b   1.000
_cell.length_c   1.000
_cell.angle_alpha   90.00
_cell.angle_beta   90.00
_cell.angle_gamma   90.00
#
_symmetry.space_group_name_H-M   'P 1'
#
loop_
_entity.id
_entity.type
_entity.pdbx_description
1 polymer ?
#
loop_
_entity_poly.entity_id
_entity_poly.type
_entity_poly.pdbx_seq_one_letter_code
_entity_poly.pdbx_strand_id
1 'polypeptide(L)'
;PEDVNARLASDGIRLAAYGEAGPALAALPAGARLLIDPRRVTLGLREAVPATVQVVEQINPSTLLKSRKTPAEAEFVRETMAQDGAAMCEFYAEFEASLARGERWSELDI
;
A
#
# COMPACT_ATOMS: atom_id res chain seq x y z
N PRO A 1 5.38 20.10 7.27
CA PRO A 1 4.49 18.95 7.49
C PRO A 1 3.63 19.19 8.73
N GLU A 2 2.33 18.96 8.66
CA GLU A 2 1.53 18.88 9.88
C GLU A 2 2.06 17.75 10.77
N ASP A 3 1.93 17.91 12.08
CA ASP A 3 2.30 16.86 13.03
C ASP A 3 1.38 15.66 12.83
N VAL A 4 1.94 14.59 12.23
CA VAL A 4 1.22 13.34 11.94
C VAL A 4 0.65 12.73 13.21
N ASN A 5 1.33 12.87 14.36
CA ASN A 5 0.83 12.36 15.63
C ASN A 5 -0.44 13.10 16.05
N ALA A 6 -0.45 14.43 15.91
CA ALA A 6 -1.61 15.25 16.22
C ALA A 6 -2.81 14.93 15.30
N ARG A 7 -2.56 14.68 14.00
CA ARG A 7 -3.60 14.29 13.04
C ARG A 7 -4.21 12.93 13.38
N LEU A 8 -3.39 11.92 13.66
CA LEU A 8 -3.87 10.59 14.05
C LEU A 8 -4.65 10.65 15.37
N ALA A 9 -4.19 11.45 16.32
CA ALA A 9 -4.91 11.67 17.58
C ALA A 9 -6.28 12.35 17.34
N SER A 10 -6.37 13.31 16.42
CA SER A 10 -7.66 13.94 16.07
C SER A 10 -8.65 12.96 15.42
N ASP A 11 -8.15 11.93 14.75
CA ASP A 11 -8.95 10.85 14.16
C ASP A 11 -9.28 9.73 15.16
N GLY A 12 -8.88 9.88 16.43
CA GLY A 12 -9.12 8.91 17.50
C GLY A 12 -8.19 7.68 17.46
N ILE A 13 -7.09 7.76 16.71
CA ILE A 13 -6.12 6.66 16.55
C ILE A 13 -5.11 6.70 17.70
N ARG A 14 -4.99 5.58 18.41
CA ARG A 14 -3.98 5.38 19.46
C ARG A 14 -2.73 4.75 18.87
N LEU A 15 -1.57 5.35 19.15
CA LEU A 15 -0.27 4.82 18.74
C LEU A 15 0.22 3.75 19.71
N ALA A 16 0.86 2.72 19.17
CA ALA A 16 1.55 1.68 19.93
C ALA A 16 2.82 1.26 19.18
N ALA A 17 3.80 0.70 19.90
CA ALA A 17 4.98 0.15 19.26
C ALA A 17 4.62 -1.03 18.36
N TYR A 18 5.31 -1.20 17.23
CA TYR A 18 4.99 -2.23 16.24
C TYR A 18 4.99 -3.66 16.83
N GLY A 19 5.88 -3.94 17.79
CA GLY A 19 5.96 -5.23 18.48
C GLY A 19 4.74 -5.58 19.34
N GLU A 20 3.91 -4.59 19.70
CA GLU A 20 2.72 -4.80 20.53
C GLU A 20 1.53 -5.37 19.75
N ALA A 21 1.63 -5.55 18.43
CA ALA A 21 0.55 -6.10 17.62
C ALA A 21 0.11 -7.50 18.06
N GLY A 22 1.05 -8.41 18.33
CA GLY A 22 0.78 -9.76 18.82
C GLY A 22 0.10 -9.75 20.20
N PRO A 23 0.71 -9.12 21.22
CA PRO A 23 0.09 -8.95 22.54
C PRO A 23 -1.30 -8.32 22.50
N ALA A 24 -1.53 -7.31 21.66
CA ALA A 24 -2.83 -6.67 21.51
C ALA A 24 -3.89 -7.62 20.92
N LEU A 25 -3.53 -8.47 19.95
CA LEU A 25 -4.42 -9.51 19.40
C LEU A 25 -4.73 -10.58 20.45
N ALA A 26 -3.74 -10.99 21.25
CA ALA A 26 -3.91 -11.96 22.34
C ALA A 26 -4.85 -11.45 23.45
N ALA A 27 -4.94 -10.13 23.62
CA ALA A 27 -5.81 -9.48 24.61
C ALA A 27 -7.25 -9.26 24.14
N LEU A 28 -7.62 -9.69 22.92
CA LEU A 28 -9.00 -9.56 22.43
C LEU A 28 -9.99 -10.32 23.33
N PRO A 29 -11.16 -9.73 23.66
CA PRO A 29 -12.10 -10.36 24.58
C PRO A 29 -12.76 -11.59 23.95
N ALA A 30 -13.15 -12.54 24.80
CA ALA A 30 -13.89 -13.72 24.36
C ALA A 30 -15.19 -13.33 23.64
N GLY A 31 -15.49 -14.00 22.52
CA GLY A 31 -16.64 -13.69 21.68
C GLY A 31 -16.47 -12.48 20.76
N ALA A 32 -15.32 -11.80 20.77
CA ALA A 32 -15.00 -10.81 19.75
C ALA A 32 -15.03 -11.42 18.35
N ARG A 33 -15.31 -10.59 17.35
CA ARG A 33 -15.31 -10.99 15.94
C ARG A 33 -14.17 -10.25 15.24
N LEU A 34 -13.27 -11.00 14.62
CA LEU A 34 -12.11 -10.46 13.92
C LEU A 34 -12.20 -10.83 12.44
N LEU A 35 -12.27 -9.82 11.57
CA LEU A 35 -12.14 -10.02 10.13
C LEU A 35 -10.67 -10.08 9.76
N ILE A 36 -10.26 -11.12 9.04
CA ILE A 36 -8.91 -11.24 8.47
C ILE A 36 -8.99 -11.57 6.99
N ASP A 37 -8.05 -11.02 6.20
CA ASP A 37 -7.78 -11.50 4.85
C ASP A 37 -6.59 -12.47 4.93
N PRO A 38 -6.79 -13.78 4.73
CA PRO A 38 -5.73 -14.79 4.93
C PRO A 38 -4.57 -14.62 3.94
N ARG A 39 -4.73 -13.88 2.84
CA ARG A 39 -3.65 -13.59 1.88
C ARG A 39 -2.78 -12.41 2.30
N ARG A 40 -3.16 -11.67 3.33
CA ARG A 40 -2.55 -10.40 3.75
C ARG A 40 -2.07 -10.41 5.20
N VAL A 41 -2.32 -11.48 5.94
CA VAL A 41 -1.93 -11.64 7.34
C VAL A 41 -0.90 -12.77 7.45
N THR A 42 0.13 -12.57 8.28
CA THR A 42 1.14 -13.60 8.56
C THR A 42 0.61 -14.62 9.56
N LEU A 43 1.13 -15.85 9.50
CA LEU A 43 0.72 -16.92 10.42
C LEU A 43 0.90 -16.51 11.89
N GLY A 44 2.00 -15.85 12.26
CA GLY A 44 2.27 -15.46 13.64
C GLY A 44 1.21 -14.51 14.24
N LEU A 45 0.66 -13.58 13.44
CA LEU A 45 -0.45 -12.73 13.92
C LEU A 45 -1.75 -13.52 14.06
N ARG A 46 -1.98 -14.51 13.18
CA ARG A 46 -3.15 -15.39 13.29
C ARG A 46 -3.07 -16.28 14.53
N GLU A 47 -1.89 -16.79 14.86
CA GLU A 47 -1.66 -17.63 16.05
C GLU A 47 -1.78 -16.86 17.36
N ALA A 48 -1.49 -15.55 17.35
CA ALA A 48 -1.69 -14.69 18.51
C ALA A 48 -3.17 -14.47 18.86
N VAL A 49 -4.10 -14.72 17.94
CA VAL A 49 -5.54 -14.53 18.18
C VAL A 49 -6.10 -15.69 19.01
N PRO A 50 -6.73 -15.42 20.17
CA PRO A 50 -7.28 -16.47 21.02
C PRO A 50 -8.37 -17.30 20.32
N ALA A 51 -8.46 -18.60 20.65
CA ALA A 51 -9.50 -19.48 20.11
C ALA A 51 -10.94 -19.06 20.49
N THR A 52 -11.09 -18.20 21.50
CA THR A 52 -12.37 -17.62 21.93
C THR A 52 -12.85 -16.48 21.02
N VAL A 53 -12.00 -16.00 20.09
CA VAL A 53 -12.35 -14.98 19.10
C VAL A 53 -12.89 -15.67 17.85
N GLN A 54 -14.03 -15.20 17.36
CA GLN A 54 -14.60 -15.65 16.10
C GLN A 54 -13.87 -14.98 14.94
N VAL A 55 -13.13 -15.77 14.17
CA VAL A 55 -12.41 -15.28 12.98
C VAL A 55 -13.32 -15.38 11.76
N VAL A 56 -13.43 -14.27 11.02
CA VAL A 56 -14.16 -14.18 9.74
C VAL A 56 -13.13 -13.95 8.64
N GLU A 57 -12.97 -14.93 7.76
CA GLU A 57 -12.01 -14.82 6.65
C GLU A 57 -12.67 -14.22 5.42
N GLN A 58 -12.31 -12.98 5.10
CA GLN A 58 -12.83 -12.25 3.93
C GLN A 58 -11.81 -11.22 3.44
N ILE A 59 -12.01 -10.74 2.22
CA ILE A 59 -11.21 -9.63 1.68
C ILE A 59 -11.34 -8.39 2.57
N ASN A 60 -10.21 -7.73 2.86
CA ASN A 60 -10.24 -6.48 3.62
C ASN A 60 -11.08 -5.43 2.86
N PRO A 61 -12.12 -4.82 3.47
CA PRO A 61 -12.99 -3.86 2.80
C PRO A 61 -12.24 -2.72 2.12
N SER A 62 -11.13 -2.26 2.71
CA SER A 62 -10.29 -1.20 2.14
C SER A 62 -9.73 -1.56 0.75
N THR A 63 -9.51 -2.84 0.46
CA THR A 63 -9.07 -3.31 -0.86
C THR A 63 -10.13 -3.05 -1.93
N LEU A 64 -11.40 -3.31 -1.62
CA LEU A 64 -12.51 -3.04 -2.53
C LEU A 64 -12.78 -1.54 -2.66
N LEU A 65 -12.70 -0.79 -1.56
CA LEU A 65 -12.89 0.65 -1.59
C LEU A 65 -11.84 1.34 -2.47
N LYS A 66 -10.55 1.03 -2.29
CA LYS A 66 -9.45 1.65 -3.06
C LYS A 66 -9.32 1.13 -4.50
N SER A 67 -10.03 0.06 -4.86
CA SER A 67 -10.04 -0.41 -6.25
C SER A 67 -10.85 0.53 -7.15
N ARG A 68 -11.85 1.22 -6.58
CA ARG A 68 -12.75 2.17 -7.26
C ARG A 68 -12.28 3.60 -7.02
N LYS A 69 -11.47 4.13 -7.95
CA LYS A 69 -10.97 5.51 -7.87
C LYS A 69 -12.13 6.49 -8.03
N THR A 70 -12.10 7.55 -7.25
CA THR A 70 -12.93 8.73 -7.44
C THR A 70 -12.51 9.47 -8.72
N PRO A 71 -13.37 10.35 -9.27
CA PRO A 71 -13.01 11.16 -10.44
C PRO A 71 -11.74 11.99 -10.25
N ALA A 72 -11.55 12.56 -9.05
CA ALA A 72 -10.36 13.35 -8.70
C ALA A 72 -9.09 12.48 -8.63
N GLU A 73 -9.16 11.30 -8.01
CA GLU A 73 -8.02 10.36 -8.01
C GLU A 73 -7.66 9.89 -9.42
N ALA A 74 -8.66 9.66 -10.28
CA ALA A 74 -8.42 9.29 -11.67
C ALA A 74 -7.77 10.41 -12.50
N GLU A 75 -7.96 11.67 -12.11
CA GLU A 75 -7.29 12.82 -12.73
C GLU A 75 -5.79 12.82 -12.41
N PHE A 76 -5.40 12.59 -11.16
CA PHE A 76 -4.00 12.43 -10.79
C PHE A 76 -3.31 11.28 -11.54
N VAL A 77 -4.02 10.17 -11.77
CA VAL A 77 -3.49 9.07 -12.59
C VAL A 77 -3.22 9.52 -14.02
N ARG A 78 -4.17 10.26 -14.65
CA ARG A 78 -3.99 10.76 -16.03
C ARG A 78 -2.83 11.74 -16.14
N GLU A 79 -2.72 12.67 -15.18
CA GLU A 79 -1.60 13.61 -15.13
C GLU A 79 -0.27 12.86 -15.01
N THR A 80 -0.19 11.89 -14.09
CA THR A 80 1.01 11.07 -13.91
C THR A 80 1.37 10.32 -15.20
N MET A 81 0.40 9.72 -15.88
CA MET A 81 0.63 9.02 -17.15
C MET A 81 1.05 9.96 -18.29
N ALA A 82 0.60 11.21 -18.29
CA ALA A 82 1.05 12.20 -19.27
C ALA A 82 2.51 12.57 -19.06
N GLN A 83 2.94 12.73 -17.80
CA GLN A 83 4.34 12.99 -17.47
C GLN A 83 5.24 11.79 -17.77
N ASP A 84 4.80 10.58 -17.42
CA ASP A 84 5.50 9.33 -17.76
C ASP A 84 5.66 9.16 -19.28
N GLY A 85 4.58 9.41 -20.04
CA GLY A 85 4.63 9.40 -21.50
C GLY A 85 5.58 10.44 -22.09
N ALA A 86 5.62 11.66 -21.54
CA ALA A 86 6.57 12.68 -21.97
C ALA A 86 8.03 12.26 -21.69
N ALA A 87 8.31 11.73 -20.50
CA ALA A 87 9.63 11.20 -20.15
C ALA A 87 10.05 10.04 -21.06
N MET A 88 9.13 9.14 -21.42
CA MET A 88 9.39 8.08 -22.39
C MET A 88 9.70 8.64 -23.78
N CYS A 89 8.98 9.66 -24.25
CA CYS A 89 9.27 10.30 -25.54
C CYS A 89 10.65 10.96 -25.56
N GLU A 90 11.03 11.67 -24.49
CA GLU A 90 12.35 12.27 -24.34
C GLU A 90 13.44 11.20 -24.34
N PHE A 91 13.24 10.12 -23.57
CA PHE A 91 14.14 8.98 -23.55
C PHE A 91 14.31 8.37 -24.94
N TYR A 92 13.22 8.05 -25.64
CA TYR A 92 13.30 7.42 -26.97
C TYR A 92 13.96 8.34 -27.99
N ALA A 93 13.68 9.64 -27.95
CA ALA A 93 14.31 10.60 -28.86
C ALA A 93 15.83 10.62 -28.70
N GLU A 94 16.35 10.64 -27.46
CA GLU A 94 17.80 10.58 -27.24
C GLU A 94 18.37 9.20 -27.55
N PHE A 95 17.70 8.14 -27.12
CA PHE A 95 18.16 6.77 -27.35
C PHE A 95 18.31 6.47 -28.85
N GLU A 96 17.31 6.81 -29.66
CA GLU A 96 17.36 6.65 -31.12
C GLU A 96 18.47 7.50 -31.74
N ALA A 97 18.65 8.74 -31.27
CA ALA A 97 19.72 9.61 -31.75
C ALA A 97 21.11 9.06 -31.40
N SER A 98 21.32 8.57 -30.17
CA SER A 98 22.55 7.90 -29.72
C SER A 98 22.88 6.67 -30.55
N LEU A 99 21.89 5.81 -30.80
CA LEU A 99 22.08 4.63 -31.63
C LEU A 99 22.47 5.00 -33.06
N ALA A 100 21.86 6.03 -33.65
CA ALA A 100 22.22 6.54 -34.97
C ALA A 100 23.66 7.11 -35.01
N ARG A 101 24.17 7.63 -33.90
CA ARG A 101 25.57 8.05 -33.73
C ARG A 101 26.54 6.88 -33.48
N GLY A 102 26.03 5.65 -33.32
CA GLY A 102 26.82 4.44 -33.05
C GLY A 102 27.25 4.29 -31.58
N GLU A 103 26.61 5.01 -30.67
CA GLU A 103 26.86 4.88 -29.23
C GLU A 103 26.36 3.53 -28.71
N ARG A 104 27.02 3.00 -27.67
CA ARG A 104 26.64 1.73 -27.04
C ARG A 104 25.95 1.99 -25.71
N TRP A 105 24.85 1.29 -25.50
CA TRP A 105 24.07 1.32 -24.26
C TRP A 105 23.99 -0.10 -23.69
N SER A 106 23.92 -0.19 -22.37
CA SER A 106 23.57 -1.40 -21.61
C SER A 106 22.26 -1.18 -20.87
N GLU A 107 21.70 -2.25 -20.28
CA GLU A 107 20.49 -2.15 -19.44
C GLU A 107 20.67 -1.26 -18.21
N LEU A 108 21.90 -0.95 -17.80
CA LEU A 108 22.17 -0.03 -16.68
C LEU A 108 22.27 1.44 -17.12
N ASP A 109 22.41 1.68 -18.42
CA ASP A 109 22.42 3.04 -19.00
C ASP A 109 20.98 3.53 -19.31
N ILE A 110 20.01 2.61 -19.30
CA ILE A 110 18.56 2.85 -19.44
C ILE A 110 17.92 2.98 -18.07
#